data_AF-A0AA36N9C9-F1
#
_entry.id   AF-A0AA36N9C9-F1
#
_cell.length_a   1.000
_cell.length_b   1.000
_cell.length_c   1.000
_cell.angle_alpha   90.00
_cell.angle_beta   90.00
_cell.angle_gamma   90.00
#
_symmetry.space_group_name_H-M   'P 1'
#
loop_
_entity.id
_entity.type
_entity.pdbx_description
1 polymer ?
#
loop_
_entity_poly.entity_id
_entity_poly.type
_entity_poly.pdbx_seq_one_letter_code
_entity_poly.pdbx_strand_id
1 'polypeptide(L)'
;MEYTWGGIHEAVHASIMECDRDIRQQMMENIVLAGGTSLFRNFPERLQLEMTQLLPGSKVIALENRKYLAWEGANLVATYAPEKISWISELEFGNAIDEDELAKLSLQRFNVTVELVSPEPGTAQAQGISLQGVGTLDLPPGLEREYRFSVYAYHEGTALVRVNLTSQETGEFMNIEVKLEFYAAESLATIKLEAACRQVVRHKIAVANPLREPARFTGTASLPFFRFSPETLEVPPRGEKTMEIIYRPLEEGEGEAEVMLKSQELGTYPYTVSWRATPAGLERALVLKAPPGTPSLRDA
;
A
#
# COMPACT_ATOMS: atom_id res chain seq x y z
N MET A 1 50.87 -12.77 25.02
CA MET A 1 50.60 -14.21 24.88
C MET A 1 51.32 -14.62 23.61
N GLU A 2 52.35 -15.45 23.73
CA GLU A 2 53.01 -16.03 22.56
C GLU A 2 52.02 -17.01 21.92
N TYR A 3 51.53 -16.69 20.71
CA TYR A 3 50.79 -17.67 19.92
C TYR A 3 51.79 -18.72 19.45
N THR A 4 51.95 -19.78 20.23
CA THR A 4 52.59 -21.00 19.76
C THR A 4 51.61 -21.65 18.80
N TRP A 5 51.72 -21.32 17.51
CA TRP A 5 50.95 -21.97 16.46
C TRP A 5 51.27 -23.46 16.49
N GLY A 6 50.25 -24.25 16.74
CA GLY A 6 50.33 -25.70 16.78
C GLY A 6 50.78 -26.31 15.45
N GLY A 7 50.98 -27.63 15.44
CA GLY A 7 51.23 -28.38 14.20
C GLY A 7 50.05 -28.25 13.22
N ILE A 8 50.30 -28.51 11.93
CA ILE A 8 49.23 -28.39 10.91
C ILE A 8 48.05 -29.34 11.18
N HIS A 9 48.30 -30.50 11.81
CA HIS A 9 47.28 -31.45 12.24
C HIS A 9 46.39 -30.87 13.35
N GLU A 10 46.96 -30.09 14.28
CA GLU A 10 46.20 -29.40 15.32
C GLU A 10 45.35 -28.26 14.74
N ALA A 11 45.90 -27.52 13.76
CA ALA A 11 45.15 -26.50 13.04
C ALA A 11 43.96 -27.10 12.29
N VAL A 12 44.15 -28.21 11.57
CA VAL A 12 43.08 -28.92 10.87
C VAL A 12 42.01 -29.41 11.85
N HIS A 13 42.42 -30.02 12.97
CA HIS A 13 41.48 -30.46 14.00
C HIS A 13 40.69 -29.30 14.62
N ALA A 14 41.35 -28.19 14.93
CA ALA A 14 40.71 -26.99 15.49
C ALA A 14 39.67 -26.41 14.51
N SER A 15 40.01 -26.26 13.23
CA SER A 15 39.07 -25.78 12.21
C SER A 15 37.83 -26.67 12.10
N ILE A 16 37.98 -28.00 12.14
CA ILE A 16 36.83 -28.91 12.10
C ILE A 16 35.98 -28.79 13.38
N MET A 17 36.59 -28.55 14.54
CA MET A 17 35.89 -28.35 15.81
C MET A 17 35.15 -27.01 15.90
N GLU A 18 35.48 -26.04 15.07
CA GLU A 18 34.75 -24.77 14.94
C GLU A 18 33.54 -24.90 14.00
N CYS A 19 33.53 -25.86 13.07
CA CYS A 19 32.39 -26.12 12.18
C CYS A 19 31.14 -26.61 12.92
N ASP A 20 29.96 -26.55 12.30
CA ASP A 20 28.72 -27.06 12.87
C ASP A 20 28.77 -28.56 13.15
N ARG A 21 28.13 -29.00 14.25
CA ARG A 21 28.21 -30.38 14.75
C ARG A 21 27.83 -31.43 13.70
N ASP A 22 26.89 -31.11 12.82
CA ASP A 22 26.30 -32.03 11.86
C ASP A 22 27.26 -32.39 10.70
N ILE A 23 28.21 -31.50 10.38
CA ILE A 23 29.18 -31.72 9.29
C ILE A 23 30.54 -32.24 9.77
N ARG A 24 30.83 -32.14 11.08
CA ARG A 24 32.15 -32.52 11.64
C ARG A 24 32.51 -33.96 11.33
N GLN A 25 31.58 -34.90 11.48
CA GLN A 25 31.86 -36.31 11.26
C GLN A 25 32.32 -36.57 9.81
N GLN A 26 31.64 -35.96 8.84
CA GLN A 26 32.00 -36.07 7.43
C GLN A 26 33.34 -35.41 7.11
N MET A 27 33.63 -34.25 7.74
CA MET A 27 34.92 -33.55 7.57
C MET A 27 36.10 -34.31 8.21
N MET A 28 35.88 -34.99 9.33
CA MET A 28 36.91 -35.80 9.99
C MET A 28 37.22 -37.09 9.23
N GLU A 29 36.25 -37.65 8.52
CA GLU A 29 36.40 -38.92 7.80
C GLU A 29 37.34 -38.80 6.60
N ASN A 30 37.19 -37.74 5.78
CA ASN A 30 37.91 -37.59 4.52
C ASN A 30 38.59 -36.22 4.39
N ILE A 31 39.92 -36.19 4.51
CA ILE A 31 40.75 -34.99 4.38
C ILE A 31 41.47 -35.03 3.03
N VAL A 32 41.04 -34.21 2.09
CA VAL A 32 41.63 -34.15 0.74
C VAL A 32 42.73 -33.10 0.69
N LEU A 33 43.92 -33.48 0.23
CA LEU A 33 45.03 -32.57 0.05
C LEU A 33 44.96 -31.86 -1.31
N ALA A 34 45.08 -30.54 -1.29
CA ALA A 34 45.13 -29.69 -2.49
C ALA A 34 46.21 -28.59 -2.35
N GLY A 35 46.72 -28.12 -3.49
CA GLY A 35 47.67 -27.01 -3.57
C GLY A 35 49.15 -27.41 -3.54
N GLY A 36 50.03 -26.44 -3.79
CA GLY A 36 51.46 -26.69 -4.00
C GLY A 36 52.21 -27.24 -2.79
N THR A 37 51.92 -26.75 -1.59
CA THR A 37 52.59 -27.17 -0.34
C THR A 37 52.33 -28.63 0.01
N SER A 38 51.22 -29.21 -0.48
CA SER A 38 50.90 -30.63 -0.30
C SER A 38 51.79 -31.59 -1.12
N LEU A 39 52.65 -31.05 -2.01
CA LEU A 39 53.60 -31.83 -2.81
C LEU A 39 54.92 -32.11 -2.08
N PHE A 40 55.10 -31.59 -0.87
CA PHE A 40 56.31 -31.92 -0.09
C PHE A 40 56.44 -33.42 0.14
N ARG A 41 57.69 -33.89 0.07
CA ARG A 41 58.00 -35.32 0.19
C ARG A 41 57.52 -35.84 1.54
N ASN A 42 56.85 -36.99 1.52
CA ASN A 42 56.30 -37.67 2.68
C ASN A 42 55.25 -36.86 3.48
N PHE A 43 54.73 -35.76 2.91
CA PHE A 43 53.75 -34.92 3.60
C PHE A 43 52.42 -35.65 3.84
N PRO A 44 51.82 -36.37 2.86
CA PRO A 44 50.60 -37.13 3.10
C PRO A 44 50.74 -38.17 4.21
N GLU A 45 51.86 -38.91 4.23
CA GLU A 45 52.13 -39.97 5.20
C GLU A 45 52.34 -39.39 6.61
N ARG A 46 53.07 -38.27 6.70
CA ARG A 46 53.27 -37.57 7.97
C ARG A 46 51.96 -37.03 8.52
N LEU A 47 51.16 -36.36 7.68
CA LEU A 47 49.88 -35.82 8.10
C LEU A 47 48.91 -36.94 8.49
N GLN A 48 48.86 -38.04 7.74
CA GLN A 48 48.05 -39.21 8.09
C GLN A 48 48.41 -39.75 9.47
N LEU A 49 49.71 -39.88 9.78
CA LEU A 49 50.17 -40.37 11.08
C LEU A 49 49.72 -39.43 12.21
N GLU A 50 49.97 -38.13 12.07
CA GLU A 50 49.61 -37.13 13.08
C GLU A 50 48.09 -37.01 13.26
N MET A 51 47.32 -37.05 12.17
CA MET A 51 45.85 -37.04 12.23
C MET A 51 45.28 -38.32 12.85
N THR A 52 45.88 -39.49 12.60
CA THR A 52 45.41 -40.77 13.19
C THR A 52 45.62 -40.79 14.71
N GLN A 53 46.64 -40.08 15.21
CA GLN A 53 46.86 -39.94 16.66
C GLN A 53 45.78 -39.09 17.33
N LEU A 54 45.29 -38.05 16.63
CA LEU A 54 44.23 -37.18 17.14
C LEU A 54 42.82 -37.76 16.91
N LEU A 55 42.58 -38.31 15.73
CA LEU A 55 41.28 -38.80 15.25
C LEU A 55 41.44 -40.22 14.66
N PRO A 56 41.21 -41.26 15.47
CA PRO A 56 41.25 -42.64 14.99
C PRO A 56 40.19 -42.85 13.90
N GLY A 57 40.63 -43.09 12.66
CA GLY A 57 39.75 -43.32 11.51
C GLY A 57 39.74 -42.22 10.45
N SER A 58 40.44 -41.09 10.66
CA SER A 58 40.58 -40.06 9.62
C SER A 58 41.40 -40.57 8.42
N LYS A 59 40.97 -40.25 7.20
CA LYS A 59 41.67 -40.64 5.97
C LYS A 59 42.17 -39.42 5.21
N VAL A 60 43.49 -39.30 5.05
CA VAL A 60 44.16 -38.28 4.25
C VAL A 60 44.29 -38.81 2.82
N ILE A 61 43.68 -38.09 1.88
CA ILE A 61 43.60 -38.45 0.47
C ILE A 61 44.51 -37.48 -0.31
N ALA A 62 45.55 -38.02 -0.92
CA ALA A 62 46.47 -37.26 -1.76
C ALA A 62 46.34 -37.69 -3.23
N LEU A 63 45.62 -36.92 -4.03
CA LEU A 63 45.49 -37.16 -5.47
C LEU A 63 46.79 -36.79 -6.21
N GLU A 64 47.04 -37.42 -7.36
CA GLU A 64 48.24 -37.16 -8.17
C GLU A 64 48.22 -35.75 -8.79
N ASN A 65 47.04 -35.29 -9.22
CA ASN A 65 46.83 -33.96 -9.79
C ASN A 65 46.53 -32.88 -8.72
N ARG A 66 46.87 -33.10 -7.44
CA ARG A 66 46.54 -32.19 -6.32
C ARG A 66 47.01 -30.74 -6.45
N LYS A 67 48.00 -30.49 -7.32
CA LYS A 67 48.44 -29.14 -7.70
C LYS A 67 47.39 -28.33 -8.48
N TYR A 68 46.48 -29.01 -9.17
CA TYR A 68 45.48 -28.39 -10.04
C TYR A 68 44.05 -28.49 -9.49
N LEU A 69 43.82 -29.21 -8.39
CA LEU A 69 42.47 -29.47 -7.87
C LEU A 69 41.66 -28.19 -7.61
N ALA A 70 42.28 -27.13 -7.09
CA ALA A 70 41.60 -25.85 -6.88
C ALA A 70 41.10 -25.24 -8.21
N TRP A 71 41.92 -25.33 -9.25
CA TRP A 71 41.58 -24.82 -10.58
C TRP A 71 40.56 -25.71 -11.30
N GLU A 72 40.71 -27.03 -11.21
CA GLU A 72 39.74 -27.98 -11.77
C GLU A 72 38.37 -27.84 -11.09
N GLY A 73 38.35 -27.66 -9.77
CA GLY A 73 37.12 -27.38 -9.01
C GLY A 73 36.46 -26.08 -9.45
N ALA A 74 37.23 -24.99 -9.57
CA ALA A 74 36.71 -23.71 -10.06
C ALA A 74 36.15 -23.80 -11.49
N ASN A 75 36.85 -24.50 -12.39
CA ASN A 75 36.40 -24.72 -13.77
C ASN A 75 35.09 -25.52 -13.82
N LEU A 76 34.96 -26.56 -12.99
CA LEU A 76 33.74 -27.37 -12.91
C LEU A 76 32.55 -26.52 -12.44
N VAL A 77 32.73 -25.74 -11.37
CA VAL A 77 31.66 -24.87 -10.84
C VAL A 77 31.27 -23.80 -11.86
N ALA A 78 32.23 -23.16 -12.51
CA ALA A 78 31.98 -22.17 -13.56
C ALA A 78 31.24 -22.75 -14.78
N THR A 79 31.52 -24.01 -15.13
CA THR A 79 30.92 -24.66 -16.30
C THR A 79 29.52 -25.21 -16.01
N TYR A 80 29.29 -25.81 -14.83
CA TYR A 80 28.10 -26.63 -14.57
C TYR A 80 27.15 -26.09 -13.50
N ALA A 81 27.57 -25.12 -12.67
CA ALA A 81 26.72 -24.55 -11.63
C ALA A 81 27.05 -23.07 -11.35
N PRO A 82 27.01 -22.18 -12.37
CA PRO A 82 27.28 -20.76 -12.19
C PRO A 82 26.33 -20.10 -11.19
N GLU A 83 25.10 -20.60 -11.05
CA GLU A 83 24.11 -20.13 -10.07
C GLU A 83 24.49 -20.43 -8.61
N LYS A 84 25.45 -21.33 -8.36
CA LYS A 84 25.97 -21.63 -7.03
C LYS A 84 27.24 -20.86 -6.69
N ILE A 85 27.76 -20.07 -7.63
CA ILE A 85 28.89 -19.18 -7.38
C ILE A 85 28.37 -18.00 -6.58
N SER A 86 28.71 -17.96 -5.29
CA SER A 86 28.63 -16.73 -4.51
C SER A 86 29.72 -15.79 -5.02
N TRP A 87 29.30 -14.65 -5.56
CA TRP A 87 30.19 -13.58 -5.95
C TRP A 87 30.57 -12.78 -4.71
N ILE A 88 31.87 -12.56 -4.52
CA ILE A 88 32.38 -11.70 -3.46
C ILE A 88 32.78 -10.37 -4.08
N SER A 89 32.18 -9.27 -3.62
CA SER A 89 32.54 -7.93 -4.10
C SER A 89 33.92 -7.48 -3.58
N GLU A 90 34.56 -6.52 -4.25
CA GLU A 90 35.84 -5.95 -3.79
C GLU A 90 35.72 -5.36 -2.38
N LEU A 91 34.55 -4.82 -2.03
CA LEU A 91 34.24 -4.32 -0.70
C LEU A 91 34.15 -5.45 0.35
N GLU A 92 33.52 -6.58 0.02
CA GLU A 92 33.42 -7.76 0.89
C GLU A 92 34.79 -8.42 1.14
N PHE A 93 35.66 -8.43 0.13
CA PHE A 93 37.01 -8.95 0.28
C PHE A 93 37.88 -8.07 1.19
N GLY A 94 37.69 -6.76 1.14
CA GLY A 94 38.53 -5.77 1.82
C GLY A 94 38.23 -5.60 3.31
N ASN A 95 37.00 -5.83 3.75
CA ASN A 95 36.59 -5.51 5.11
C ASN A 95 35.69 -6.61 5.69
N ALA A 96 36.03 -7.07 6.90
CA ALA A 96 35.12 -7.81 7.78
C ALA A 96 34.05 -6.85 8.31
N ILE A 97 33.15 -6.39 7.44
CA ILE A 97 31.99 -5.57 7.81
C ILE A 97 30.86 -6.52 8.19
N ASP A 98 30.17 -6.18 9.27
CA ASP A 98 28.93 -6.84 9.68
C ASP A 98 27.90 -6.82 8.53
N GLU A 99 27.19 -7.92 8.29
CA GLU A 99 26.22 -8.08 7.19
C GLU A 99 25.13 -6.98 7.24
N ASP A 100 24.77 -6.56 8.46
CA ASP A 100 23.77 -5.49 8.70
C ASP A 100 24.26 -4.09 8.30
N GLU A 101 25.57 -3.81 8.32
CA GLU A 101 26.14 -2.56 7.82
C GLU A 101 26.34 -2.59 6.30
N LEU A 102 26.69 -3.75 5.75
CA LEU A 102 26.79 -3.97 4.30
C LEU A 102 25.41 -3.80 3.61
N ALA A 103 24.35 -4.29 4.26
CA ALA A 103 22.97 -4.13 3.81
C ALA A 103 22.50 -2.67 3.83
N LYS A 104 23.06 -1.81 4.71
CA LYS A 104 22.78 -0.37 4.74
C LYS A 104 23.57 0.43 3.70
N LEU A 105 24.75 -0.03 3.34
CA LEU A 105 25.63 0.60 2.34
C LEU A 105 25.22 0.31 0.88
N SER A 106 24.44 -0.75 0.65
CA SER A 106 23.95 -1.18 -0.67
C SER A 106 22.49 -0.80 -0.96
N LEU A 107 21.85 0.00 -0.10
CA LEU A 107 20.48 0.47 -0.31
C LEU A 107 20.44 1.43 -1.50
N GLN A 108 19.76 1.03 -2.58
CA GLN A 108 19.49 1.93 -3.67
C GLN A 108 18.34 2.86 -3.29
N ARG A 109 18.65 4.15 -3.11
CA ARG A 109 17.66 5.18 -2.80
C ARG A 109 17.11 5.82 -4.07
N PHE A 110 15.80 5.77 -4.21
CA PHE A 110 15.05 6.43 -5.28
C PHE A 110 14.34 7.67 -4.76
N ASN A 111 14.45 8.77 -5.48
CA ASN A 111 13.52 9.89 -5.39
C ASN A 111 12.24 9.51 -6.14
N VAL A 112 11.09 9.64 -5.48
CA VAL A 112 9.81 9.31 -6.07
C VAL A 112 8.97 10.59 -6.20
N THR A 113 8.50 10.89 -7.41
CA THR A 113 7.50 11.93 -7.64
C THR A 113 6.22 11.31 -8.18
N VAL A 114 5.08 11.75 -7.65
CA VAL A 114 3.74 11.28 -8.07
C VAL A 114 3.01 12.46 -8.66
N GLU A 115 2.72 12.40 -9.96
CA GLU A 115 2.21 13.52 -10.74
C GLU A 115 0.93 13.13 -11.48
N LEU A 116 -0.03 14.05 -11.55
CA LEU A 116 -1.24 13.88 -12.35
C LEU A 116 -0.92 14.23 -13.81
N VAL A 117 -1.07 13.27 -14.72
CA VAL A 117 -0.87 13.47 -16.17
C VAL A 117 -2.19 13.85 -16.85
N SER A 118 -3.28 13.20 -16.44
CA SER A 118 -4.63 13.47 -16.96
C SER A 118 -5.64 13.32 -15.82
N PRO A 119 -6.62 14.22 -15.65
CA PRO A 119 -6.85 15.46 -16.41
C PRO A 119 -5.70 16.48 -16.25
N GLU A 120 -5.53 17.38 -17.21
CA GLU A 120 -4.40 18.33 -17.23
C GLU A 120 -4.34 19.16 -15.93
N PRO A 121 -3.14 19.29 -15.31
CA PRO A 121 -2.97 20.10 -14.10
C PRO A 121 -3.47 21.53 -14.28
N GLY A 122 -4.37 21.96 -13.39
CA GLY A 122 -4.97 23.30 -13.43
C GLY A 122 -6.36 23.38 -14.04
N THR A 123 -6.88 22.27 -14.60
CA THR A 123 -8.30 22.16 -14.96
C THR A 123 -9.18 21.98 -13.70
N ALA A 124 -10.47 22.33 -13.80
CA ALA A 124 -11.43 22.14 -12.70
C ALA A 124 -11.55 20.66 -12.27
N GLN A 125 -11.36 19.72 -13.20
CA GLN A 125 -11.31 18.29 -12.92
C GLN A 125 -10.02 17.91 -12.18
N ALA A 126 -8.86 18.47 -12.54
CA ALA A 126 -7.63 18.21 -11.78
C ALA A 126 -7.68 18.72 -10.33
N GLN A 127 -8.43 19.81 -10.05
CA GLN A 127 -8.56 20.35 -8.69
C GLN A 127 -9.31 19.42 -7.72
N GLY A 128 -10.18 18.54 -8.25
CA GLY A 128 -10.92 17.55 -7.47
C GLY A 128 -10.11 16.30 -7.14
N ILE A 129 -8.87 16.17 -7.64
CA ILE A 129 -8.01 15.01 -7.43
C ILE A 129 -6.78 15.44 -6.63
N SER A 130 -6.52 14.75 -5.53
CA SER A 130 -5.29 14.93 -4.74
C SER A 130 -4.48 13.64 -4.68
N LEU A 131 -3.17 13.80 -4.84
CA LEU A 131 -2.19 12.73 -4.83
C LEU A 131 -1.28 12.90 -3.61
N GLN A 132 -1.04 11.83 -2.87
CA GLN A 132 -0.11 11.80 -1.75
C GLN A 132 0.81 10.59 -1.87
N GLY A 133 2.11 10.83 -1.96
CA GLY A 133 3.12 9.79 -2.04
C GLY A 133 4.32 10.13 -1.16
N VAL A 134 5.05 9.11 -0.74
CA VAL A 134 6.31 9.30 -0.02
C VAL A 134 7.40 9.63 -1.04
N GLY A 135 8.13 10.74 -0.85
CA GLY A 135 9.09 11.23 -1.84
C GLY A 135 10.36 10.38 -2.02
N THR A 136 10.53 9.32 -1.22
CA THR A 136 11.73 8.49 -1.21
C THR A 136 11.38 7.02 -1.05
N LEU A 137 12.06 6.15 -1.78
CA LEU A 137 11.95 4.70 -1.68
C LEU A 137 13.35 4.08 -1.58
N ASP A 138 13.59 3.34 -0.49
CA ASP A 138 14.85 2.62 -0.28
C ASP A 138 14.66 1.14 -0.65
N LEU A 139 15.43 0.67 -1.64
CA LEU A 139 15.36 -0.70 -2.17
C LEU A 139 16.70 -1.42 -1.91
N PRO A 140 16.71 -2.48 -1.09
CA PRO A 140 17.90 -3.33 -0.95
C PRO A 140 18.16 -4.16 -2.22
N PRO A 141 19.41 -4.60 -2.45
CA PRO A 141 19.76 -5.39 -3.62
C PRO A 141 19.02 -6.73 -3.63
N GLY A 142 18.44 -7.11 -4.77
CA GLY A 142 17.76 -8.39 -4.95
C GLY A 142 16.43 -8.54 -4.17
N LEU A 143 15.93 -7.49 -3.53
CA LEU A 143 14.66 -7.50 -2.81
C LEU A 143 13.61 -6.65 -3.52
N GLU A 144 12.35 -7.04 -3.35
CA GLU A 144 11.19 -6.29 -3.82
C GLU A 144 10.59 -5.45 -2.69
N ARG A 145 10.13 -4.24 -3.01
CA ARG A 145 9.42 -3.35 -2.08
C ARG A 145 8.16 -2.78 -2.71
N GLU A 146 7.07 -2.80 -1.95
CA GLU A 146 5.83 -2.13 -2.33
C GLU A 146 5.94 -0.63 -2.06
N TYR A 147 5.73 0.18 -3.10
CA TYR A 147 5.53 1.62 -2.95
C TYR A 147 4.03 1.94 -2.88
N ARG A 148 3.62 2.65 -1.83
CA ARG A 148 2.23 3.03 -1.59
C ARG A 148 2.05 4.53 -1.78
N PHE A 149 1.05 4.91 -2.56
CA PHE A 149 0.56 6.27 -2.68
C PHE A 149 -0.96 6.29 -2.53
N SER A 150 -1.50 7.40 -2.06
CA SER A 150 -2.93 7.60 -1.86
C SER A 150 -3.45 8.59 -2.89
N VAL A 151 -4.64 8.29 -3.42
CA VAL A 151 -5.34 9.14 -4.37
C VAL A 151 -6.74 9.39 -3.83
N TYR A 152 -7.12 10.66 -3.78
CA TYR A 152 -8.46 11.07 -3.38
C TYR A 152 -9.08 11.85 -4.53
N ALA A 153 -10.26 11.44 -4.98
CA ALA A 153 -11.03 12.12 -6.01
C ALA A 153 -12.42 12.46 -5.48
N TYR A 154 -12.87 13.68 -5.75
CA TYR A 154 -14.22 14.15 -5.37
C TYR A 154 -15.24 14.01 -6.50
N HIS A 155 -14.80 13.78 -7.73
CA HIS A 155 -15.69 13.57 -8.87
C HIS A 155 -15.44 12.20 -9.50
N GLU A 156 -16.48 11.67 -10.15
CA GLU A 156 -16.34 10.54 -11.06
C GLU A 156 -15.47 10.93 -12.26
N GLY A 157 -14.80 9.95 -12.84
CA GLY A 157 -13.94 10.18 -14.01
C GLY A 157 -12.75 9.26 -14.05
N THR A 158 -11.83 9.57 -14.96
CA THR A 158 -10.59 8.81 -15.11
C THR A 158 -9.41 9.72 -14.84
N ALA A 159 -8.38 9.16 -14.22
CA ALA A 159 -7.12 9.84 -14.00
C ALA A 159 -5.96 8.96 -14.44
N LEU A 160 -4.97 9.60 -15.06
CA LEU A 160 -3.68 8.99 -15.35
C LEU A 160 -2.65 9.61 -14.42
N VAL A 161 -2.11 8.80 -13.53
CA VAL A 161 -1.09 9.22 -12.55
C VAL A 161 0.25 8.64 -12.99
N ARG A 162 1.29 9.46 -13.03
CA ARG A 162 2.65 9.02 -13.31
C ARG A 162 3.47 9.01 -12.04
N VAL A 163 4.06 7.86 -11.73
CA VAL A 163 5.04 7.68 -10.67
C VAL A 163 6.42 7.65 -11.32
N ASN A 164 7.23 8.67 -11.07
CA ASN A 164 8.61 8.72 -11.53
C ASN A 164 9.51 8.26 -10.38
N LEU A 165 10.35 7.27 -10.63
CA LEU A 165 11.39 6.80 -9.72
C LEU A 165 12.74 7.16 -10.31
N THR A 166 13.50 8.01 -9.63
CA THR A 166 14.84 8.44 -10.06
C THR A 166 15.89 7.99 -9.07
N SER A 167 16.85 7.18 -9.52
CA SER A 167 17.99 6.73 -8.73
C SER A 167 18.85 7.93 -8.32
N GLN A 168 19.08 8.11 -7.01
CA GLN A 168 19.90 9.23 -6.52
C GLN A 168 21.38 9.10 -6.92
N GLU A 169 21.88 7.88 -7.12
CA GLU A 169 23.30 7.63 -7.41
C GLU A 169 23.59 7.67 -8.91
N THR A 170 22.77 7.01 -9.73
CA THR A 170 23.00 6.88 -11.17
C THR A 170 22.32 7.97 -12.00
N GLY A 171 21.30 8.63 -11.44
CA GLY A 171 20.45 9.59 -12.16
C GLY A 171 19.51 8.93 -13.19
N GLU A 172 19.51 7.60 -13.29
CA GLU A 172 18.58 6.85 -14.11
C GLU A 172 17.16 6.97 -13.56
N PHE A 173 16.16 6.97 -14.46
CA PHE A 173 14.77 7.13 -14.08
C PHE A 173 13.87 6.08 -14.74
N MET A 174 12.80 5.74 -14.05
CA MET A 174 11.72 4.88 -14.53
C MET A 174 10.39 5.57 -14.29
N ASN A 175 9.55 5.61 -15.32
CA ASN A 175 8.22 6.21 -15.24
C ASN A 175 7.17 5.11 -15.34
N ILE A 176 6.29 5.07 -14.34
CA ILE A 176 5.18 4.11 -14.27
C ILE A 176 3.88 4.90 -14.36
N GLU A 177 3.06 4.58 -15.37
CA GLU A 177 1.76 5.21 -15.54
C GLU A 177 0.64 4.31 -15.00
N VAL A 178 -0.14 4.85 -14.07
CA VAL A 178 -1.24 4.16 -13.41
C VAL A 178 -2.54 4.83 -13.84
N LYS A 179 -3.38 4.08 -14.57
CA LYS A 179 -4.72 4.52 -14.93
C LYS A 179 -5.70 4.18 -13.80
N LEU A 180 -6.38 5.19 -13.29
CA LEU A 180 -7.39 5.10 -12.23
C LEU A 180 -8.75 5.48 -12.79
N GLU A 181 -9.79 4.78 -12.34
CA GLU A 181 -11.18 5.04 -12.68
C GLU A 181 -11.98 5.24 -11.39
N PHE A 182 -12.66 6.38 -11.29
CA PHE A 182 -13.50 6.76 -10.16
C PHE A 182 -14.96 6.65 -10.57
N TYR A 183 -15.70 5.77 -9.89
CA TYR A 183 -17.11 5.52 -10.14
C TYR A 183 -17.99 6.29 -9.14
N ALA A 184 -19.22 6.59 -9.55
CA ALA A 184 -20.23 7.10 -8.62
C ALA A 184 -20.47 6.07 -7.51
N ALA A 185 -20.53 6.56 -6.26
CA ALA A 185 -20.94 5.72 -5.15
C ALA A 185 -22.38 5.22 -5.39
N GLU A 186 -22.69 3.98 -5.02
CA GLU A 186 -24.05 3.43 -5.19
C GLU A 186 -25.02 4.05 -4.16
N SER A 187 -24.64 4.08 -2.89
CA SER A 187 -25.31 4.84 -1.84
C SER A 187 -24.34 5.07 -0.69
N LEU A 188 -24.24 6.31 -0.21
CA LEU A 188 -23.34 6.66 0.90
C LEU A 188 -23.92 6.25 2.26
N ALA A 189 -25.24 6.34 2.42
CA ALA A 189 -25.93 5.97 3.65
C ALA A 189 -27.45 5.82 3.44
N THR A 190 -28.09 5.05 4.32
CA THR A 190 -29.55 4.94 4.40
C THR A 190 -30.14 5.89 5.44
N ILE A 191 -30.96 6.84 5.00
CA ILE A 191 -31.68 7.80 5.85
C ILE A 191 -33.07 7.24 6.14
N LYS A 192 -33.44 7.12 7.42
CA LYS A 192 -34.77 6.65 7.83
C LYS A 192 -35.68 7.84 8.13
N LEU A 193 -36.81 7.94 7.44
CA LEU A 193 -37.79 9.00 7.62
C LEU A 193 -39.17 8.41 7.92
N GLU A 194 -39.77 8.84 9.02
CA GLU A 194 -41.13 8.46 9.39
C GLU A 194 -41.95 9.71 9.67
N ALA A 195 -43.13 9.80 9.07
CA ALA A 195 -44.05 10.92 9.28
C ALA A 195 -45.50 10.49 9.09
N ALA A 196 -46.42 11.12 9.82
CA ALA A 196 -47.85 10.99 9.55
C ALA A 196 -48.25 11.82 8.32
N CYS A 197 -49.28 11.38 7.59
CA CYS A 197 -49.80 12.12 6.44
C CYS A 197 -50.09 13.59 6.80
N ARG A 198 -49.67 14.50 5.92
CA ARG A 198 -49.75 15.98 6.02
C ARG A 198 -48.80 16.63 7.04
N GLN A 199 -48.08 15.85 7.85
CA GLN A 199 -47.02 16.34 8.76
C GLN A 199 -45.67 16.43 8.05
N VAL A 200 -44.81 17.33 8.53
CA VAL A 200 -43.47 17.56 7.96
C VAL A 200 -42.43 16.99 8.91
N VAL A 201 -41.53 16.16 8.40
CA VAL A 201 -40.29 15.77 9.08
C VAL A 201 -39.09 16.32 8.32
N ARG A 202 -38.04 16.70 9.06
CA ARG A 202 -36.80 17.23 8.50
C ARG A 202 -35.62 16.39 8.97
N HIS A 203 -34.73 16.04 8.05
CA HIS A 203 -33.49 15.36 8.36
C HIS A 203 -32.30 16.17 7.87
N LYS A 204 -31.29 16.29 8.71
CA LYS A 204 -30.13 17.15 8.50
C LYS A 204 -28.98 16.34 7.91
N ILE A 205 -28.51 16.73 6.74
CA ILE A 205 -27.30 16.19 6.11
C ILE A 205 -26.19 17.22 6.23
N ALA A 206 -25.13 16.86 6.95
CA ALA A 206 -23.92 17.67 7.04
C ALA A 206 -23.05 17.48 5.79
N VAL A 207 -22.59 18.59 5.22
CA VAL A 207 -21.78 18.62 4.01
C VAL A 207 -20.55 19.49 4.27
N ALA A 208 -19.39 18.86 4.22
CA ALA A 208 -18.09 19.51 4.38
C ALA A 208 -17.50 19.87 3.01
N ASN A 209 -16.89 21.05 2.93
CA ASN A 209 -16.15 21.50 1.75
C ASN A 209 -14.64 21.48 2.04
N PRO A 210 -13.89 20.47 1.59
CA PRO A 210 -12.45 20.39 1.77
C PRO A 210 -11.66 21.35 0.84
N LEU A 211 -12.32 21.94 -0.17
CA LEU A 211 -11.68 22.80 -1.15
C LEU A 211 -11.34 24.19 -0.56
N ARG A 212 -10.45 24.89 -1.26
CA ARG A 212 -10.05 26.28 -0.93
C ARG A 212 -10.99 27.32 -1.56
N GLU A 213 -11.99 26.88 -2.30
CA GLU A 213 -13.01 27.68 -2.99
C GLU A 213 -14.41 27.29 -2.48
N PRO A 214 -15.42 28.18 -2.56
CA PRO A 214 -16.77 27.85 -2.14
C PRO A 214 -17.38 26.77 -3.05
N ALA A 215 -18.10 25.81 -2.45
CA ALA A 215 -18.76 24.73 -3.19
C ALA A 215 -20.29 24.88 -3.08
N ARG A 216 -20.99 24.64 -4.19
CA ARG A 216 -22.45 24.79 -4.27
C ARG A 216 -23.13 23.43 -4.38
N PHE A 217 -24.07 23.18 -3.48
CA PHE A 217 -24.84 21.94 -3.43
C PHE A 217 -26.29 22.18 -3.80
N THR A 218 -26.83 21.24 -4.58
CA THR A 218 -28.24 21.17 -4.97
C THR A 218 -28.76 19.77 -4.70
N GLY A 219 -29.97 19.65 -4.16
CA GLY A 219 -30.56 18.35 -3.84
C GLY A 219 -31.59 17.93 -4.89
N THR A 220 -31.52 16.67 -5.31
CA THR A 220 -32.48 16.03 -6.22
C THR A 220 -33.03 14.76 -5.57
N ALA A 221 -34.30 14.44 -5.82
CA ALA A 221 -34.97 13.27 -5.27
C ALA A 221 -35.73 12.52 -6.36
N SER A 222 -35.79 11.20 -6.26
CA SER A 222 -36.53 10.36 -7.20
C SER A 222 -38.05 10.50 -7.03
N LEU A 223 -38.52 10.85 -5.81
CA LEU A 223 -39.92 11.01 -5.48
C LEU A 223 -40.27 12.48 -5.15
N PRO A 224 -41.44 12.98 -5.59
CA PRO A 224 -41.80 14.41 -5.53
C PRO A 224 -42.13 14.94 -4.13
N PHE A 225 -42.34 14.06 -3.16
CA PHE A 225 -42.65 14.42 -1.76
C PHE A 225 -41.41 14.65 -0.89
N PHE A 226 -40.21 14.43 -1.43
CA PHE A 226 -38.97 14.89 -0.82
C PHE A 226 -38.56 16.24 -1.42
N ARG A 227 -38.17 17.17 -0.56
CA ARG A 227 -37.64 18.47 -0.96
C ARG A 227 -36.41 18.79 -0.16
N PHE A 228 -35.51 19.56 -0.75
CA PHE A 228 -34.33 20.06 -0.05
C PHE A 228 -34.54 21.50 0.40
N SER A 229 -34.01 21.83 1.57
CA SER A 229 -33.99 23.20 2.08
C SER A 229 -32.62 23.50 2.71
N PRO A 230 -31.95 24.59 2.29
CA PRO A 230 -32.30 25.47 1.18
C PRO A 230 -32.25 24.75 -0.19
N GLU A 231 -32.87 25.32 -1.23
CA GLU A 231 -32.87 24.76 -2.60
C GLU A 231 -31.45 24.70 -3.17
N THR A 232 -30.61 25.66 -2.80
CA THR A 232 -29.18 25.69 -3.09
C THR A 232 -28.43 26.06 -1.83
N LEU A 233 -27.41 25.27 -1.48
CA LEU A 233 -26.55 25.48 -0.31
C LEU A 233 -25.12 25.82 -0.76
N GLU A 234 -24.64 26.99 -0.39
CA GLU A 234 -23.24 27.39 -0.63
C GLU A 234 -22.40 27.18 0.63
N VAL A 235 -21.39 26.32 0.54
CA VAL A 235 -20.51 25.93 1.64
C VAL A 235 -19.16 26.65 1.50
N PRO A 236 -18.73 27.44 2.50
CA PRO A 236 -17.49 28.21 2.41
C PRO A 236 -16.26 27.29 2.32
N PRO A 237 -15.12 27.81 1.83
CA PRO A 237 -13.85 27.07 1.78
C PRO A 237 -13.48 26.48 3.13
N ARG A 238 -13.05 25.20 3.15
CA ARG A 238 -12.65 24.47 4.37
C ARG A 238 -13.69 24.54 5.50
N GLY A 239 -14.96 24.69 5.15
CA GLY A 239 -16.07 24.83 6.09
C GLY A 239 -17.08 23.70 5.96
N GLU A 240 -18.06 23.71 6.84
CA GLU A 240 -19.14 22.73 6.88
C GLU A 240 -20.48 23.46 7.03
N LYS A 241 -21.50 22.98 6.32
CA LYS A 241 -22.88 23.43 6.49
C LYS A 241 -23.84 22.25 6.39
N THR A 242 -25.06 22.46 6.82
CA THR A 242 -26.11 21.44 6.82
C THR A 242 -27.18 21.76 5.79
N MET A 243 -27.60 20.76 5.01
CA MET A 243 -28.78 20.81 4.15
C MET A 243 -29.86 19.89 4.70
N GLU A 244 -31.12 20.31 4.67
CA GLU A 244 -32.23 19.54 5.21
C GLU A 244 -33.01 18.85 4.10
N ILE A 245 -33.26 17.54 4.25
CA ILE A 245 -34.31 16.82 3.52
C ILE A 245 -35.61 17.02 4.28
N ILE A 246 -36.60 17.54 3.57
CA ILE A 246 -37.97 17.73 4.03
C ILE A 246 -38.82 16.62 3.41
N TYR A 247 -39.44 15.83 4.27
CA TYR A 247 -40.42 14.80 3.89
C TYR A 247 -41.80 15.19 4.40
N ARG A 248 -42.77 15.26 3.48
CA ARG A 248 -44.17 15.54 3.79
C ARG A 248 -45.09 14.59 3.01
N PRO A 249 -45.40 13.41 3.56
CA PRO A 249 -46.28 12.46 2.87
C PRO A 249 -47.72 12.98 2.80
N LEU A 250 -48.40 12.69 1.69
CA LEU A 250 -49.82 12.98 1.51
C LEU A 250 -50.67 11.71 1.59
N GLU A 251 -50.08 10.57 1.21
CA GLU A 251 -50.71 9.24 1.21
C GLU A 251 -49.92 8.31 2.13
N GLU A 252 -50.62 7.32 2.68
CA GLU A 252 -50.02 6.27 3.50
C GLU A 252 -49.21 5.30 2.63
N GLY A 253 -48.14 4.77 3.18
CA GLY A 253 -47.28 3.84 2.46
C GLY A 253 -45.90 3.70 3.09
N GLU A 254 -45.12 2.79 2.53
CA GLU A 254 -43.73 2.61 2.88
C GLU A 254 -42.94 2.27 1.61
N GLY A 255 -41.65 2.58 1.60
CA GLY A 255 -40.79 2.26 0.48
C GLY A 255 -39.40 2.84 0.60
N GLU A 256 -38.70 2.80 -0.51
CA GLU A 256 -37.37 3.37 -0.65
C GLU A 256 -37.37 4.42 -1.76
N ALA A 257 -36.50 5.40 -1.62
CA ALA A 257 -36.30 6.45 -2.61
C ALA A 257 -34.82 6.81 -2.69
N GLU A 258 -34.39 7.29 -3.84
CA GLU A 258 -33.04 7.78 -4.03
C GLU A 258 -33.04 9.30 -3.94
N VAL A 259 -32.13 9.85 -3.15
CA VAL A 259 -31.91 11.28 -3.06
C VAL A 259 -30.43 11.58 -3.25
N MET A 260 -30.11 12.59 -4.05
CA MET A 260 -28.75 12.91 -4.42
C MET A 260 -28.44 14.37 -4.15
N LEU A 261 -27.32 14.65 -3.49
CA LEU A 261 -26.75 15.99 -3.47
C LEU A 261 -25.74 16.11 -4.60
N LYS A 262 -25.88 17.12 -5.44
CA LYS A 262 -24.98 17.41 -6.55
C LYS A 262 -24.25 18.72 -6.29
N SER A 263 -22.93 18.67 -6.39
CA SER A 263 -22.05 19.82 -6.46
C SER A 263 -21.20 19.73 -7.72
N GLN A 264 -21.02 20.88 -8.38
CA GLN A 264 -20.16 20.96 -9.56
C GLN A 264 -18.69 20.73 -9.17
N GLU A 265 -18.33 21.11 -7.94
CA GLU A 265 -16.96 21.09 -7.42
C GLU A 265 -16.62 19.76 -6.73
N LEU A 266 -17.60 19.15 -6.05
CA LEU A 266 -17.40 17.99 -5.16
C LEU A 266 -18.17 16.74 -5.60
N GLY A 267 -18.77 16.75 -6.79
CA GLY A 267 -19.43 15.59 -7.37
C GLY A 267 -20.81 15.30 -6.78
N THR A 268 -21.24 14.04 -6.91
CA THR A 268 -22.57 13.58 -6.52
C THR A 268 -22.50 12.69 -5.28
N TYR A 269 -23.37 12.97 -4.31
CA TYR A 269 -23.52 12.27 -3.04
C TYR A 269 -24.90 11.59 -3.00
N PRO A 270 -24.99 10.31 -3.39
CA PRO A 270 -26.25 9.56 -3.37
C PRO A 270 -26.54 9.02 -1.97
N TYR A 271 -27.81 9.06 -1.59
CA TYR A 271 -28.35 8.53 -0.36
C TYR A 271 -29.62 7.71 -0.67
N THR A 272 -29.80 6.63 0.06
CA THR A 272 -31.06 5.87 0.04
C THR A 272 -31.94 6.36 1.18
N VAL A 273 -33.19 6.68 0.91
CA VAL A 273 -34.17 7.08 1.92
C VAL A 273 -35.18 5.95 2.10
N SER A 274 -35.16 5.30 3.26
CA SER A 274 -36.22 4.41 3.69
C SER A 274 -37.30 5.23 4.37
N TRP A 275 -38.48 5.29 3.77
CA TRP A 275 -39.57 6.16 4.22
C TRP A 275 -40.81 5.38 4.63
N ARG A 276 -41.48 5.89 5.67
CA ARG A 276 -42.76 5.37 6.18
C ARG A 276 -43.73 6.52 6.43
N ALA A 277 -44.89 6.45 5.78
CA ALA A 277 -46.02 7.34 5.95
C ALA A 277 -47.11 6.64 6.78
N THR A 278 -47.41 7.18 7.96
CA THR A 278 -48.49 6.68 8.82
C THR A 278 -49.78 7.49 8.60
N PRO A 279 -50.96 6.95 8.96
CA PRO A 279 -52.22 7.67 8.85
C PRO A 279 -52.18 9.04 9.49
N ALA A 280 -52.92 10.00 8.92
CA ALA A 280 -53.06 11.31 9.53
C ALA A 280 -53.67 11.15 10.94
N GLY A 281 -52.97 11.64 11.97
CA GLY A 281 -53.51 11.69 13.32
C GLY A 281 -54.80 12.52 13.39
N LEU A 282 -55.56 12.41 14.48
CA LEU A 282 -56.78 13.18 14.73
C LEU A 282 -56.52 14.69 14.53
N GLU A 283 -56.99 15.24 13.40
CA GLU A 283 -56.94 16.66 13.16
C GLU A 283 -57.88 17.36 14.15
N ARG A 284 -57.39 18.43 14.82
CA ARG A 284 -58.28 19.31 15.58
C ARG A 284 -59.28 19.89 14.59
N ALA A 285 -60.56 19.59 14.78
CA ALA A 285 -61.63 20.08 13.92
C ALA A 285 -61.48 21.59 13.71
N LEU A 286 -61.28 21.99 12.45
CA LEU A 286 -61.14 23.39 12.09
C LEU A 286 -62.54 24.02 12.16
N VAL A 287 -62.87 24.63 13.31
CA VAL A 287 -64.17 25.31 13.48
C VAL A 287 -64.08 26.69 12.84
N LEU A 288 -64.52 26.78 11.58
CA LEU A 288 -64.73 28.07 10.92
C LEU A 288 -66.11 28.61 11.30
N LYS A 289 -66.14 29.63 12.15
CA LYS A 289 -67.38 30.38 12.42
C LYS A 289 -67.47 31.53 11.41
N ALA A 290 -68.35 31.40 10.44
CA ALA A 290 -68.74 32.51 9.58
C ALA A 290 -70.04 33.13 10.12
N PRO A 291 -70.14 34.46 10.26
CA PRO A 291 -71.41 35.11 10.52
C PRO A 291 -72.36 34.92 9.34
N PRO A 292 -73.68 34.74 9.56
CA PRO A 292 -74.65 34.68 8.47
C PRO A 292 -74.56 35.97 7.63
N GLY A 293 -74.41 35.81 6.32
CA GLY A 293 -74.30 36.93 5.39
C GLY A 293 -75.51 37.86 5.49
N THR A 294 -75.27 39.17 5.58
CA THR A 294 -76.31 40.17 5.46
C THR A 294 -76.92 40.10 4.06
N PRO A 295 -78.25 40.00 3.91
CA PRO A 295 -78.88 40.14 2.60
C PRO A 295 -78.57 41.54 2.10
N SER A 296 -77.88 41.63 0.96
CA SER A 296 -77.73 42.89 0.24
C SER A 296 -79.13 43.39 -0.09
N LEU A 297 -79.44 44.61 0.37
CA LEU A 297 -80.58 45.39 -0.10
C LEU A 297 -80.42 45.55 -1.61
N ARG A 298 -81.08 44.67 -2.37
CA ARG A 298 -81.64 45.07 -3.66
C ARG A 298 -82.89 45.90 -3.35
N ASP A 299 -83.07 46.92 -4.18
CA ASP A 299 -84.24 47.79 -4.30
C ASP A 299 -84.18 49.10 -3.51
N ALA A 300 -83.56 50.11 -4.14
CA ALA A 300 -84.14 51.44 -4.33
C ALA A 300 -83.51 52.11 -5.57
#